data_AF-D5CMW6-F1
#
_entry.id   AF-D5CMW6-F1
#
_cell.length_a   1.000
_cell.length_b   1.000
_cell.length_c   1.000
_cell.angle_alpha   90.00
_cell.angle_beta   90.00
_cell.angle_gamma   90.00
#
_symmetry.space_group_name_H-M   'P 1'
#
loop_
_entity.id
_entity.type
_entity.pdbx_description
1 polymer ?
#
loop_
_entity_poly.entity_id
_entity_poly.type
_entity_poly.pdbx_seq_one_letter_code
_entity_poly.pdbx_strand_id
1 'polypeptide(L)'
;MTAQQTDISTTEFLSNLNDECAALRAFVVLLEDEQRCLLGQRTEELLPLAEAKVQLTNKIAALAEARQRFLPPGTNDMAGWLKRNVPQGLTAWQETRQLATQVYRLNQTNGELIQIKLRYNQQALGVLYGAAQGTAGLYGADGQPNQPSASRMLGSV
;
A
#
# COMPACT_ATOMS: atom_id res chain seq x y z
N MET A 1 -5.11 -27.94 39.87
CA MET A 1 -4.48 -26.64 39.55
C MET A 1 -4.36 -26.42 38.02
N THR A 2 -5.20 -27.04 37.18
CA THR A 2 -5.11 -26.95 35.70
C THR A 2 -6.18 -26.04 35.08
N ALA A 3 -7.35 -25.88 35.71
CA ALA A 3 -8.45 -25.08 35.17
C ALA A 3 -8.12 -23.56 35.11
N GLN A 4 -7.57 -22.98 36.18
CA GLN A 4 -7.21 -21.55 36.20
C GLN A 4 -6.17 -21.17 35.14
N GLN A 5 -5.26 -22.08 34.80
CA GLN A 5 -4.21 -21.79 33.81
C GLN A 5 -4.75 -21.83 32.37
N THR A 6 -5.86 -22.55 32.14
CA THR A 6 -6.52 -22.61 30.83
C THR A 6 -7.40 -21.37 30.60
N ASP A 7 -8.05 -20.87 31.65
CA ASP A 7 -8.87 -19.65 31.62
C ASP A 7 -8.03 -18.38 31.39
N ILE A 8 -6.85 -18.27 32.03
CA ILE A 8 -5.94 -17.12 31.86
C ILE A 8 -5.41 -17.08 30.42
N SER A 9 -4.93 -18.20 29.88
CA SER A 9 -4.44 -18.25 28.48
C SER A 9 -5.55 -18.01 27.44
N THR A 10 -6.79 -18.40 27.74
CA THR A 10 -7.95 -18.11 26.88
C THR A 10 -8.28 -16.61 26.87
N THR A 11 -8.21 -15.97 28.04
CA THR A 11 -8.48 -14.53 28.17
C THR A 11 -7.38 -13.70 27.48
N GLU A 12 -6.11 -14.07 27.65
CA GLU A 12 -4.98 -13.44 26.96
C GLU A 12 -5.08 -13.59 25.44
N PHE A 13 -5.48 -14.78 24.96
CA PHE A 13 -5.71 -15.03 23.54
C PHE A 13 -6.85 -14.18 22.97
N LEU A 14 -7.96 -14.03 23.69
CA LEU A 14 -9.07 -13.17 23.30
C LEU A 14 -8.67 -11.69 23.27
N SER A 15 -7.87 -11.23 24.24
CA SER A 15 -7.32 -9.88 24.24
C SER A 15 -6.42 -9.65 23.02
N ASN A 16 -5.53 -10.60 22.71
CA ASN A 16 -4.64 -10.50 21.55
C ASN A 16 -5.43 -10.47 20.22
N LEU A 17 -6.50 -11.28 20.09
CA LEU A 17 -7.39 -11.21 18.92
C LEU A 17 -8.11 -9.87 18.79
N ASN A 18 -8.54 -9.29 19.91
CA ASN A 18 -9.19 -7.99 19.90
C ASN A 18 -8.21 -6.88 19.52
N ASP A 19 -6.96 -6.95 20.02
CA ASP A 19 -5.88 -6.04 19.65
C ASP A 19 -5.50 -6.17 18.15
N GLU A 20 -5.48 -7.39 17.60
CA GLU A 20 -5.29 -7.66 16.16
C GLU A 20 -6.42 -7.03 15.33
N CYS A 21 -7.68 -7.19 15.76
CA CYS A 21 -8.84 -6.53 15.15
C CYS A 21 -8.72 -5.00 15.19
N ALA A 22 -8.37 -4.42 16.34
CA ALA A 22 -8.22 -2.99 16.50
C ALA A 22 -7.09 -2.43 15.63
N ALA A 23 -5.95 -3.12 15.56
CA ALA A 23 -4.83 -2.76 14.69
C ALA A 23 -5.21 -2.82 13.21
N LEU A 24 -5.95 -3.85 12.78
CA LEU A 24 -6.44 -3.97 11.40
C LEU A 24 -7.45 -2.87 11.04
N ARG A 25 -8.37 -2.52 11.96
CA ARG A 25 -9.30 -1.40 11.75
C ARG A 25 -8.56 -0.08 11.60
N ALA A 26 -7.57 0.18 12.45
CA ALA A 26 -6.71 1.36 12.31
C ALA A 26 -5.97 1.37 10.97
N PHE A 27 -5.57 0.19 10.45
CA PHE A 27 -4.89 0.09 9.17
C PHE A 27 -5.81 0.36 7.99
N VAL A 28 -7.08 -0.07 8.06
CA VAL A 28 -8.11 0.30 7.08
C VAL A 28 -8.25 1.82 7.01
N VAL A 29 -8.42 2.48 8.16
CA VAL A 29 -8.55 3.95 8.20
C VAL A 29 -7.32 4.65 7.61
N LEU A 30 -6.12 4.16 7.94
CA LEU A 30 -4.87 4.70 7.40
C LEU A 30 -4.77 4.53 5.88
N LEU A 31 -5.19 3.38 5.34
CA LEU A 31 -5.20 3.14 3.89
C LEU A 31 -6.25 3.97 3.16
N GLU A 32 -7.41 4.22 3.78
CA GLU A 32 -8.43 5.12 3.24
C GLU A 32 -7.96 6.58 3.23
N ASP A 33 -7.23 7.00 4.26
CA ASP A 33 -6.59 8.32 4.32
C ASP A 33 -5.51 8.45 3.25
N GLU A 34 -4.66 7.43 3.08
CA GLU A 34 -3.68 7.35 1.99
C GLU A 34 -4.35 7.44 0.62
N GLN A 35 -5.46 6.73 0.41
CA GLN A 35 -6.22 6.80 -0.84
C GLN A 35 -6.74 8.22 -1.11
N ARG A 36 -7.25 8.91 -0.09
CA ARG A 36 -7.72 10.29 -0.19
C ARG A 36 -6.58 11.26 -0.51
N CYS A 37 -5.44 11.09 0.14
CA CYS A 37 -4.23 11.89 -0.13
C CYS A 37 -3.73 11.67 -1.56
N LEU A 38 -3.72 10.42 -2.04
CA LEU A 38 -3.32 10.05 -3.41
C LEU A 38 -4.28 10.57 -4.49
N LEU A 39 -5.58 10.63 -4.19
CA LEU A 39 -6.59 11.22 -5.08
C LEU A 39 -6.50 12.75 -5.08
N GLY A 40 -6.16 13.36 -3.95
CA GLY A 40 -5.92 14.79 -3.82
C GLY A 40 -4.59 15.25 -4.43
N GLN A 41 -4.25 16.51 -4.17
CA GLN A 41 -2.95 17.14 -4.49
C GLN A 41 -2.05 17.28 -3.26
N ARG A 42 -2.31 16.52 -2.19
CA ARG A 42 -1.57 16.61 -0.92
C ARG A 42 -0.43 15.60 -0.86
N THR A 43 0.60 15.84 -1.68
CA THR A 43 1.79 14.97 -1.74
C THR A 43 2.68 15.03 -0.49
N GLU A 44 2.58 16.10 0.31
CA GLU A 44 3.37 16.25 1.55
C GLU A 44 2.90 15.32 2.68
N GLU A 45 1.64 14.90 2.66
CA GLU A 45 1.05 14.01 3.68
C GLU A 45 1.41 12.53 3.43
N LEU A 46 1.96 12.19 2.27
CA LEU A 46 2.31 10.80 1.90
C LEU A 46 3.50 10.24 2.69
N LEU A 47 4.47 11.07 3.05
CA LEU A 47 5.67 10.64 3.79
C LEU A 47 5.34 10.17 5.22
N PRO A 48 4.60 10.94 6.04
CA PRO A 48 4.19 10.47 7.37
C PRO A 48 3.22 9.28 7.31
N LEU A 49 2.38 9.18 6.28
CA LEU A 49 1.51 8.02 6.05
C LEU A 49 2.31 6.74 5.79
N ALA A 50 3.41 6.83 5.03
CA ALA A 50 4.29 5.69 4.77
C ALA A 50 4.97 5.18 6.05
N GLU A 51 5.43 6.07 6.92
CA GLU A 51 6.01 5.69 8.22
C GLU A 51 4.98 5.03 9.13
N ALA A 52 3.77 5.61 9.21
CA ALA A 52 2.67 5.05 9.99
C ALA A 52 2.23 3.66 9.47
N LYS A 53 2.27 3.45 8.14
CA LYS A 53 2.03 2.14 7.50
C LYS A 53 3.04 1.08 7.95
N VAL A 54 4.33 1.42 8.00
CA VAL A 54 5.39 0.51 8.45
C VAL A 54 5.20 0.13 9.92
N GLN A 55 4.95 1.11 10.78
CA GLN A 55 4.71 0.88 12.21
C GLN A 55 3.52 -0.05 12.43
N LEU A 56 2.42 0.18 11.72
CA LEU A 56 1.21 -0.62 11.90
C LEU A 56 1.35 -2.04 11.31
N THR A 57 2.08 -2.19 10.20
CA THR A 57 2.42 -3.50 9.63
C THR A 57 3.26 -4.33 10.61
N ASN A 58 4.27 -3.72 11.24
CA ASN A 58 5.08 -4.37 12.26
C ASN A 58 4.24 -4.78 13.47
N LYS A 59 3.31 -3.92 13.91
CA LYS A 59 2.39 -4.23 15.01
C LYS A 59 1.48 -5.41 14.67
N ILE A 60 0.90 -5.46 13.47
CA ILE A 60 0.07 -6.58 13.02
C ILE A 60 0.89 -7.87 12.94
N ALA A 61 2.12 -7.81 12.43
CA ALA A 61 3.02 -8.97 12.37
C ALA A 61 3.32 -9.52 13.78
N ALA A 62 3.64 -8.66 14.74
CA ALA A 62 3.88 -9.06 16.12
C ALA A 62 2.65 -9.71 16.78
N LEU A 63 1.44 -9.17 16.54
CA LEU A 63 0.19 -9.73 17.04
C LEU A 63 -0.13 -11.09 16.40
N ALA A 64 0.16 -11.24 15.10
CA ALA A 64 0.01 -12.51 14.39
C ALA A 64 0.99 -13.57 14.89
N GLU A 65 2.25 -13.21 15.18
CA GLU A 65 3.22 -14.11 15.82
C GLU A 65 2.79 -14.51 17.23
N ALA A 66 2.33 -13.54 18.03
CA ALA A 66 1.78 -13.80 19.36
C ALA A 66 0.60 -14.79 19.28
N ARG A 67 -0.30 -14.60 18.30
CA ARG A 67 -1.42 -15.51 18.04
C ARG A 67 -0.97 -16.91 17.66
N GLN A 68 0.04 -17.04 16.81
CA GLN A 68 0.61 -18.34 16.43
C GLN A 68 1.22 -19.07 17.63
N ARG A 69 1.80 -18.35 18.59
CA ARG A 69 2.38 -18.93 19.80
C ARG A 69 1.34 -19.57 20.74
N PHE A 70 0.11 -19.07 20.73
CA PHE A 70 -1.00 -19.67 21.47
C PHE A 70 -1.59 -20.90 20.77
N LEU A 71 -1.33 -21.06 19.47
CA LEU A 71 -1.86 -22.18 18.70
C LEU A 71 -0.95 -23.41 18.82
N PRO A 72 -1.50 -24.61 19.09
CA PRO A 72 -0.69 -25.81 19.10
C PRO A 72 -0.14 -26.09 17.69
N PRO A 73 1.12 -26.56 17.60
CA PRO A 73 1.78 -26.82 16.32
C PRO A 73 0.97 -27.85 15.50
N GLY A 74 0.77 -27.57 14.21
CA GLY A 74 -0.01 -28.42 13.30
C GLY A 74 -1.49 -28.05 13.16
N THR A 75 -1.97 -27.00 13.85
CA THR A 75 -3.33 -26.49 13.66
C THR A 75 -3.42 -25.67 12.37
N ASN A 76 -3.84 -26.32 11.28
CA ASN A 76 -4.05 -25.63 10.00
C ASN A 76 -5.45 -24.99 9.89
N ASP A 77 -6.42 -25.49 10.70
CA ASP A 77 -7.77 -24.97 10.75
C ASP A 77 -8.03 -24.20 12.06
N MET A 78 -7.68 -22.92 12.03
CA MET A 78 -7.89 -22.02 13.15
C MET A 78 -9.38 -21.87 13.50
N ALA A 79 -10.27 -21.81 12.50
CA ALA A 79 -11.71 -21.69 12.76
C ALA A 79 -12.24 -22.95 13.46
N GLY A 80 -11.80 -24.14 13.05
CA GLY A 80 -12.13 -25.40 13.69
C GLY A 80 -11.56 -25.55 15.10
N TRP A 81 -10.40 -24.95 15.39
CA TRP A 81 -9.82 -24.91 16.73
C TRP A 81 -10.57 -23.94 17.65
N LEU A 82 -10.90 -22.74 17.17
CA LEU A 82 -11.69 -21.76 17.93
C LEU A 82 -13.09 -22.30 18.25
N LYS A 83 -13.76 -22.99 17.31
CA LYS A 83 -15.06 -23.64 17.59
C LYS A 83 -15.02 -24.61 18.77
N ARG A 84 -13.89 -25.32 18.95
CA ARG A 84 -13.74 -26.38 19.95
C ARG A 84 -13.25 -25.86 21.30
N ASN A 85 -12.38 -24.85 21.31
CA ASN A 85 -11.72 -24.38 22.52
C ASN A 85 -12.28 -23.03 23.01
N VAL A 86 -12.56 -22.10 22.10
CA VAL A 86 -12.91 -20.72 22.43
C VAL A 86 -13.94 -20.17 21.44
N PRO A 87 -15.22 -20.61 21.53
CA PRO A 87 -16.24 -20.21 20.57
C PRO A 87 -16.52 -18.70 20.58
N GLN A 88 -16.23 -18.01 21.68
CA GLN A 88 -16.37 -16.56 21.83
C GLN A 88 -15.42 -15.77 20.91
N GLY A 89 -14.24 -16.33 20.61
CA GLY A 89 -13.25 -15.67 19.74
C GLY A 89 -13.55 -15.84 18.24
N LEU A 90 -14.54 -16.68 17.89
CA LEU A 90 -14.82 -17.02 16.49
C LEU A 90 -15.33 -15.81 15.70
N THR A 91 -16.19 -15.00 16.32
CA THR A 91 -16.70 -13.75 15.72
C THR A 91 -15.55 -12.77 15.49
N ALA A 92 -14.70 -12.55 16.50
CA ALA A 92 -13.53 -11.69 16.38
C ALA A 92 -12.58 -12.17 15.26
N TRP A 93 -12.33 -13.47 15.16
CA TRP A 93 -11.51 -14.06 14.10
C TRP A 93 -12.11 -13.88 12.70
N GLN A 94 -13.44 -14.02 12.56
CA GLN A 94 -14.12 -13.77 11.29
C GLN A 94 -14.00 -12.29 10.89
N GLU A 95 -14.19 -11.36 11.83
CA GLU A 95 -13.97 -9.93 11.61
C GLU A 95 -12.53 -9.63 11.20
N THR A 96 -11.54 -10.20 11.89
CA THR A 96 -10.11 -10.08 11.55
C THR A 96 -9.88 -10.47 10.08
N ARG A 97 -10.44 -11.61 9.63
CA ARG A 97 -10.28 -12.08 8.24
C ARG A 97 -10.97 -11.16 7.22
N GLN A 98 -12.14 -10.64 7.55
CA GLN A 98 -12.84 -9.68 6.69
C GLN A 98 -12.03 -8.39 6.55
N LEU A 99 -11.55 -7.83 7.66
CA LEU A 99 -10.70 -6.64 7.68
C LEU A 99 -9.40 -6.86 6.92
N ALA A 100 -8.74 -8.01 7.10
CA ALA A 100 -7.53 -8.35 6.35
C ALA A 100 -7.77 -8.41 4.83
N THR A 101 -8.93 -8.93 4.41
CA THR A 101 -9.31 -8.95 2.99
C THR A 101 -9.55 -7.53 2.46
N GLN A 102 -10.19 -6.66 3.25
CA GLN A 102 -10.40 -5.25 2.90
C GLN A 102 -9.08 -4.49 2.79
N VAL A 103 -8.20 -4.64 3.78
CA VAL A 103 -6.83 -4.10 3.79
C VAL A 103 -6.07 -4.50 2.54
N TYR A 104 -6.11 -5.78 2.16
CA TYR A 104 -5.41 -6.28 0.97
C TYR A 104 -5.90 -5.57 -0.30
N ARG A 105 -7.22 -5.42 -0.45
CA ARG A 105 -7.82 -4.71 -1.59
C ARG A 105 -7.42 -3.23 -1.62
N LEU A 106 -7.51 -2.54 -0.48
CA LEU A 106 -7.12 -1.14 -0.37
C LEU A 106 -5.65 -0.93 -0.70
N ASN A 107 -4.77 -1.79 -0.20
CA ASN A 107 -3.33 -1.72 -0.49
C ASN A 107 -3.04 -1.94 -1.98
N GLN A 108 -3.75 -2.88 -2.62
CA GLN A 108 -3.64 -3.09 -4.07
C GLN A 108 -4.07 -1.83 -4.85
N THR A 109 -5.23 -1.26 -4.53
CA THR A 109 -5.73 -0.03 -5.18
C THR A 109 -4.79 1.15 -4.96
N ASN A 110 -4.27 1.35 -3.75
CA ASN A 110 -3.31 2.41 -3.45
C ASN A 110 -2.00 2.21 -4.25
N GLY A 111 -1.53 0.96 -4.36
CA GLY A 111 -0.37 0.61 -5.18
C GLY A 111 -0.56 0.96 -6.66
N GLU A 112 -1.73 0.68 -7.23
CA GLU A 112 -2.07 1.04 -8.62
C GLU A 112 -2.12 2.56 -8.82
N LEU A 113 -2.71 3.30 -7.88
CA LEU A 113 -2.75 4.77 -7.92
C LEU A 113 -1.34 5.39 -7.90
N ILE A 114 -0.45 4.87 -7.05
CA ILE A 114 0.95 5.31 -6.98
C ILE A 114 1.65 5.09 -8.33
N GLN A 115 1.47 3.91 -8.93
CA GLN A 115 2.06 3.60 -10.25
C GLN A 115 1.57 4.54 -11.35
N ILE A 116 0.27 4.84 -11.38
CA ILE A 116 -0.32 5.77 -12.37
C ILE A 116 0.28 7.17 -12.20
N LYS A 117 0.36 7.68 -10.97
CA LYS A 117 0.93 9.01 -10.68
C LYS A 117 2.41 9.07 -11.05
N LEU A 118 3.19 8.03 -10.75
CA LEU A 118 4.60 7.95 -11.10
C LEU A 118 4.80 8.00 -12.62
N ARG A 119 4.03 7.22 -13.38
CA ARG A 119 4.06 7.24 -14.85
C ARG A 119 3.70 8.61 -15.40
N TYR A 120 2.66 9.25 -14.87
CA TYR A 120 2.27 10.60 -15.31
C TYR A 120 3.38 11.62 -15.04
N ASN A 121 4.01 11.59 -13.87
CA ASN A 121 5.14 12.47 -13.55
C ASN A 121 6.33 12.23 -14.49
N GLN A 122 6.68 10.97 -14.78
CA GLN A 122 7.74 10.64 -15.73
C GLN A 122 7.42 11.13 -17.15
N GLN A 123 6.17 11.02 -17.59
CA GLN A 123 5.73 11.52 -18.89
C GLN A 123 5.77 13.06 -18.94
N ALA A 124 5.29 13.74 -17.90
CA ALA A 124 5.34 15.20 -17.81
C ALA A 124 6.79 15.71 -17.82
N LEU A 125 7.69 15.07 -17.06
CA LEU A 125 9.11 15.37 -17.10
C LEU A 125 9.69 15.10 -18.49
N GLY A 126 9.34 13.99 -19.14
CA GLY A 126 9.75 13.69 -20.51
C GLY A 126 9.32 14.75 -21.53
N VAL A 127 8.10 15.28 -21.40
CA VAL A 127 7.61 16.39 -22.23
C VAL A 127 8.36 17.69 -21.93
N LEU A 128 8.59 18.03 -20.66
CA LEU A 128 9.36 19.22 -20.27
C LEU A 128 10.81 19.15 -20.76
N TYR A 129 11.48 18.02 -20.59
CA TYR A 129 12.84 17.78 -21.10
C TYR A 129 12.87 17.79 -22.63
N GLY A 130 11.91 17.13 -23.28
CA GLY A 130 11.79 17.12 -24.74
C GLY A 130 11.51 18.50 -25.33
N ALA A 131 10.68 19.31 -24.67
CA ALA A 131 10.44 20.70 -25.05
C ALA A 131 11.70 21.55 -24.84
N ALA A 132 12.40 21.41 -23.71
CA ALA A 132 13.66 22.11 -23.47
C ALA A 132 14.74 21.76 -24.53
N GLN A 133 14.84 20.49 -24.93
CA GLN A 133 15.78 20.04 -25.97
C GLN A 133 15.34 20.42 -27.39
N GLY A 134 14.04 20.37 -27.69
CA GLY A 134 13.48 20.78 -28.98
C GLY A 134 13.59 22.29 -29.22
N THR A 135 13.48 23.10 -28.17
CA THR A 135 13.69 24.56 -28.25
C THR A 135 15.17 24.92 -28.41
N ALA A 136 16.07 24.11 -27.86
CA ALA A 136 17.52 24.26 -28.06
C ALA A 136 17.99 23.94 -29.49
N GLY A 137 17.17 23.24 -30.29
CA GLY A 137 17.47 22.89 -31.69
C GLY A 137 16.77 23.76 -32.75
N LEU A 138 15.70 24.49 -32.41
CA LEU A 138 14.95 25.31 -33.38
C LEU A 138 15.50 26.74 -33.53
N TYR A 139 16.22 27.24 -32.54
CA TYR A 139 16.82 28.58 -32.57
C TYR A 139 18.24 28.50 -31.99
N GLY A 140 19.26 28.76 -32.81
CA GLY A 140 20.60 29.03 -32.31
C GLY A 140 20.63 30.32 -31.47
N ALA A 141 21.70 30.55 -30.71
CA ALA A 141 21.87 31.75 -29.88
C ALA A 141 21.69 33.09 -30.65
N ASP A 142 21.78 33.05 -31.99
CA ASP A 142 21.58 34.19 -32.90
C ASP A 142 20.17 34.28 -33.53
N GLY A 143 19.18 33.47 -33.09
CA GLY A 143 17.78 33.63 -33.50
C GLY A 143 17.44 33.20 -34.95
N GLN A 144 18.33 32.48 -35.65
CA GLN A 144 18.09 32.04 -37.02
C GLN A 144 17.51 30.61 -37.06
N PRO A 145 16.37 30.38 -37.76
CA PRO A 145 15.83 29.04 -37.96
C PRO A 145 16.68 28.29 -38.99
N ASN A 146 17.29 27.17 -38.58
CA ASN A 146 17.98 26.27 -39.50
C ASN A 146 16.94 25.49 -40.31
N GLN A 147 16.48 26.07 -41.42
CA GLN A 147 15.71 25.31 -42.40
C GLN A 147 16.67 24.40 -43.17
N PRO A 148 16.42 23.08 -43.25
CA PRO A 148 17.21 22.22 -44.11
C PRO A 148 16.99 22.67 -45.55
N SER A 149 17.98 23.37 -46.11
CA SER A 149 18.01 23.80 -47.50
C SER A 149 17.85 22.58 -48.41
N ALA A 150 16.64 22.40 -48.91
CA ALA A 150 16.33 21.50 -50.01
C ALA A 150 17.00 22.06 -51.27
N SER A 151 18.29 21.73 -51.45
CA SER A 151 19.01 21.94 -52.71
C SER A 151 18.37 21.08 -53.79
N ARG A 152 17.37 21.65 -54.45
CA ARG A 152 16.89 21.20 -55.75
C ARG A 152 18.06 21.31 -56.72
N MET A 153 18.64 20.19 -57.12
CA MET A 153 19.45 20.12 -58.33
C MET A 153 18.53 20.36 -59.53
N LEU A 154 18.38 21.63 -59.91
CA LEU A 154 17.84 22.05 -61.21
C LEU A 154 19.04 22.37 -62.10
N GLY A 155 19.22 21.59 -63.17
CA GLY A 155 20.30 21.79 -64.12
C GLY A 155 20.47 20.61 -65.06
N SER A 156 19.46 20.38 -65.90
CA SER A 156 19.53 19.56 -67.12
C SER A 156 20.04 20.41 -68.30
N VAL A 157 20.94 19.83 -69.10
CA VAL A 157 21.35 20.14 -70.49
C VAL A 157 21.98 21.49 -70.80
#